data_AF-A0A1H4VY89-F1
#
_entry.id   AF-A0A1H4VY89-F1
#
_cell.length_a   1.000
_cell.length_b   1.000
_cell.length_c   1.000
_cell.angle_alpha   90.00
_cell.angle_beta   90.00
_cell.angle_gamma   90.00
#
_symmetry.space_group_name_H-M   'P 1'
#
loop_
_entity.id
_entity.type
_entity.pdbx_description
1 polymer ?
#
loop_
_entity_poly.entity_id
_entity_poly.type
_entity_poly.pdbx_seq_one_letter_code
_entity_poly.pdbx_strand_id
1 'polypeptide(L)'
;MVTLDVRPQLLDTLSALRDRVAAARFPLPLAGAPRARANRDELLAQLDDYLVPRLRAPEAPLLAVVGGSTGAGKSTLVNSLVGRRVSEAGVIRPTTRTPVLVCHPADHHWFSGVRVLPDLARVWLPHHDPRDDDLLLPADQPARALRIETAETLPRGLALLDAPDVDSLVAENRVLAAELLCAADIWVMVTSAARYADAVPWHLLRTAKEYDATLVTVLDRVPHQVVSEVSRQYAALLTKAGLGDVPRFTVPELPESVWSAGLLPATAVAPLRAWLAHHAQDPGARQYVMARTAHGLLDSLRTRMPELAGAAAAQYAAALRLTSAVEGAYDGEHARLRARLQSGAVLAGDALKRWRAFPLDCTAGELLDALVESLAALLLCAVTAADERVAEAWQREPAAQAPGLAGRDPSPESAEHRIGLAVRRWRRELEEYAEEEARELERAVAPDPEAVAALAATALLGGRRARNAGERLADRVGAHGALRLRDRAERLLTEHVDRVVHRERERRLAPLDALDIHPEPQAELIAALSVLQKER
;
A
#
# COMPACT_ATOMS: atom_id res chain seq x y z
N MET A 1 -0.27 -22.73 36.96
CA MET A 1 -1.20 -21.64 37.34
C MET A 1 -0.38 -20.36 37.49
N VAL A 2 0.06 -19.80 36.36
CA VAL A 2 0.68 -18.47 36.26
C VAL A 2 -0.41 -17.60 35.65
N THR A 3 -0.82 -16.62 36.43
CA THR A 3 -2.05 -15.85 36.29
C THR A 3 -2.00 -14.92 35.08
N LEU A 4 -3.13 -14.92 34.37
CA LEU A 4 -3.59 -14.11 33.25
C LEU A 4 -3.38 -12.57 33.29
N ASP A 5 -2.62 -12.00 34.23
CA ASP A 5 -2.38 -10.55 34.34
C ASP A 5 -1.60 -9.97 33.13
N VAL A 6 -0.97 -10.84 32.34
CA VAL A 6 -0.20 -10.50 31.12
C VAL A 6 -1.10 -10.28 29.89
N ARG A 7 -2.36 -10.74 29.90
CA ARG A 7 -3.22 -10.67 28.69
C ARG A 7 -3.58 -9.26 28.23
N PRO A 8 -3.90 -8.28 29.10
CA PRO A 8 -4.24 -6.93 28.65
C PRO A 8 -3.06 -6.23 27.98
N GLN A 9 -1.88 -6.27 28.62
CA GLN A 9 -0.66 -5.64 28.12
C GLN A 9 -0.20 -6.24 26.79
N LEU A 10 -0.28 -7.57 26.65
CA LEU A 10 0.02 -8.26 25.39
C LEU A 10 -0.98 -7.89 24.29
N LEU A 11 -2.28 -7.81 24.61
CA LEU A 11 -3.32 -7.40 23.67
C LEU A 11 -3.12 -5.94 23.21
N ASP A 12 -2.81 -5.04 24.13
CA ASP A 12 -2.53 -3.63 23.83
C ASP A 12 -1.29 -3.50 22.93
N THR A 13 -0.24 -4.27 23.25
CA THR A 13 1.00 -4.30 22.45
C THR A 13 0.76 -4.86 21.05
N LEU A 14 -0.05 -5.91 20.91
CA LEU A 14 -0.43 -6.47 19.62
C LEU A 14 -1.33 -5.53 18.82
N SER A 15 -2.25 -4.82 19.46
CA SER A 15 -3.07 -3.79 18.81
C SER A 15 -2.17 -2.66 18.28
N ALA A 16 -1.23 -2.18 19.09
CA ALA A 16 -0.28 -1.16 18.67
C ALA A 16 0.65 -1.64 17.52
N LEU A 17 1.09 -2.90 17.56
CA LEU A 17 1.83 -3.52 16.46
C LEU A 17 0.99 -3.55 15.17
N ARG A 18 -0.27 -4.01 15.28
CA ARG A 18 -1.21 -4.11 14.17
C ARG A 18 -1.45 -2.75 13.53
N ASP A 19 -1.66 -1.70 14.32
CA ASP A 19 -1.88 -0.36 13.80
C ASP A 19 -0.65 0.20 13.06
N ARG A 20 0.56 -0.10 13.54
CA ARG A 20 1.81 0.26 12.85
C ARG A 20 1.99 -0.50 11.53
N VAL A 21 1.64 -1.78 11.49
CA VAL A 21 1.65 -2.57 10.24
C VAL A 21 0.61 -2.01 9.25
N ALA A 22 -0.57 -1.61 9.73
CA ALA A 22 -1.61 -0.99 8.91
C ALA A 22 -1.21 0.39 8.37
N ALA A 23 -0.47 1.18 9.16
CA ALA A 23 0.07 2.46 8.75
C ALA A 23 1.20 2.34 7.70
N ALA A 24 1.87 1.19 7.60
CA ALA A 24 2.95 0.99 6.64
C ALA A 24 2.44 0.99 5.18
N ARG A 25 2.88 1.99 4.42
CA ARG A 25 2.54 2.18 3.01
C ARG A 25 3.76 1.98 2.12
N PHE A 26 3.51 1.44 0.92
CA PHE A 26 4.55 1.17 -0.07
C PHE A 26 4.12 1.73 -1.44
N PRO A 27 3.97 3.06 -1.60
CA PRO A 27 3.40 3.64 -2.82
C PRO A 27 4.32 3.57 -4.04
N LEU A 28 5.64 3.66 -3.87
CA LEU A 28 6.60 3.67 -4.98
C LEU A 28 6.77 2.25 -5.56
N PRO A 29 6.85 2.10 -6.89
CA PRO A 29 6.96 0.81 -7.59
C PRO A 29 8.38 0.23 -7.53
N LEU A 30 8.92 0.04 -6.33
CA LEU A 30 10.18 -0.64 -6.12
C LEU A 30 10.01 -2.15 -6.28
N ALA A 31 11.06 -2.87 -6.67
CA ALA A 31 11.02 -4.32 -6.90
C ALA A 31 10.47 -5.13 -5.70
N GLY A 32 10.74 -4.68 -4.47
CA GLY A 32 10.23 -5.31 -3.24
C GLY A 32 8.82 -4.89 -2.82
N ALA A 33 8.24 -3.84 -3.42
CA ALA A 33 6.97 -3.26 -2.96
C ALA A 33 5.77 -4.22 -3.10
N PRO A 34 5.59 -4.98 -4.21
CA PRO A 34 4.48 -5.93 -4.31
C PRO A 34 4.53 -7.01 -3.23
N ARG A 35 5.72 -7.55 -2.96
CA ARG A 35 5.92 -8.54 -1.89
C ARG A 35 5.67 -7.94 -0.51
N ALA A 36 6.12 -6.72 -0.25
CA ALA A 36 5.88 -6.04 1.02
C ALA A 36 4.38 -5.77 1.27
N ARG A 37 3.62 -5.37 0.25
CA ARG A 37 2.16 -5.19 0.35
C ARG A 37 1.45 -6.51 0.67
N ALA A 38 1.76 -7.57 -0.07
CA ALA A 38 1.19 -8.90 0.20
C ALA A 38 1.54 -9.40 1.61
N ASN A 39 2.81 -9.24 2.02
CA ASN A 39 3.27 -9.61 3.36
C ASN A 39 2.53 -8.81 4.45
N ARG A 40 2.34 -7.50 4.27
CA ARG A 40 1.57 -6.65 5.19
C ARG A 40 0.12 -7.12 5.30
N ASP A 41 -0.55 -7.34 4.18
CA ASP A 41 -1.97 -7.69 4.16
C ASP A 41 -2.23 -9.06 4.81
N GLU A 42 -1.38 -10.05 4.51
CA GLU A 42 -1.43 -11.36 5.16
C GLU A 42 -1.13 -11.28 6.67
N LEU A 43 -0.18 -10.43 7.07
CA LEU A 43 0.14 -10.24 8.49
C LEU A 43 -1.04 -9.59 9.24
N LEU A 44 -1.70 -8.61 8.63
CA LEU A 44 -2.90 -7.98 9.21
C LEU A 44 -4.03 -8.98 9.35
N ALA A 45 -4.30 -9.79 8.31
CA ALA A 45 -5.29 -10.86 8.38
C ALA A 45 -4.98 -11.84 9.52
N GLN A 46 -3.72 -12.27 9.69
CA GLN A 46 -3.33 -13.16 10.78
C GLN A 46 -3.48 -12.53 12.17
N LEU A 47 -3.20 -11.24 12.32
CA LEU A 47 -3.38 -10.52 13.58
C LEU A 47 -4.87 -10.34 13.91
N ASP A 48 -5.66 -9.91 12.94
CA ASP A 48 -7.08 -9.54 13.09
C ASP A 48 -8.00 -10.78 13.15
N ASP A 49 -7.73 -11.82 12.37
CA ASP A 49 -8.60 -13.00 12.25
C ASP A 49 -8.23 -14.14 13.20
N TYR A 50 -6.96 -14.22 13.64
CA TYR A 50 -6.48 -15.30 14.50
C TYR A 50 -6.01 -14.83 15.88
N LEU A 51 -4.90 -14.08 15.96
CA LEU A 51 -4.23 -13.81 17.25
C LEU A 51 -5.10 -12.99 18.20
N VAL A 52 -5.64 -11.86 17.74
CA VAL A 52 -6.43 -10.97 18.59
C VAL A 52 -7.73 -11.67 19.06
N PRO A 53 -8.54 -12.30 18.18
CA PRO A 53 -9.68 -13.11 18.59
C PRO A 53 -9.33 -14.19 19.61
N ARG A 54 -8.27 -14.95 19.36
CA ARG A 54 -7.89 -16.10 20.19
C ARG A 54 -7.39 -15.68 21.57
N LEU A 55 -6.64 -14.58 21.66
CA LEU A 55 -6.17 -14.04 22.94
C LEU A 55 -7.30 -13.42 23.77
N ARG A 56 -8.30 -12.80 23.12
CA ARG A 56 -9.49 -12.26 23.78
C ARG A 56 -10.41 -13.37 24.31
N ALA A 57 -10.49 -14.48 23.59
CA ALA A 57 -11.40 -15.58 23.87
C ALA A 57 -10.70 -16.95 23.76
N PRO A 58 -9.81 -17.31 24.69
CA PRO A 58 -9.07 -18.57 24.61
C PRO A 58 -9.95 -19.81 24.84
N GLU A 59 -11.09 -19.65 25.50
CA GLU A 59 -12.08 -20.72 25.68
C GLU A 59 -12.86 -21.04 24.39
N ALA A 60 -12.68 -20.25 23.32
CA ALA A 60 -13.33 -20.48 22.04
C ALA A 60 -12.93 -21.83 21.43
N PRO A 61 -13.88 -22.56 20.81
CA PRO A 61 -13.65 -23.85 20.16
C PRO A 61 -12.48 -23.81 19.16
N LEU A 62 -11.82 -24.93 18.97
CA LEU A 62 -10.83 -25.10 17.90
C LEU A 62 -11.53 -25.01 16.54
N LEU A 63 -11.00 -24.19 15.65
CA LEU A 63 -11.46 -24.07 14.27
C LEU A 63 -10.57 -24.92 13.36
N ALA A 64 -11.13 -26.01 12.84
CA ALA A 64 -10.48 -26.85 11.84
C ALA A 64 -11.01 -26.49 10.46
N VAL A 65 -10.14 -25.91 9.63
CA VAL A 65 -10.49 -25.49 8.27
C VAL A 65 -10.06 -26.56 7.28
N VAL A 66 -11.03 -27.05 6.50
CA VAL A 66 -10.82 -28.05 5.46
C VAL A 66 -10.57 -27.33 4.15
N GLY A 67 -9.32 -27.37 3.70
CA GLY A 67 -8.84 -26.74 2.46
C GLY A 67 -8.23 -27.76 1.51
N GLY A 68 -8.08 -27.40 0.23
CA GLY A 68 -7.63 -28.35 -0.79
C GLY A 68 -8.19 -28.06 -2.18
N SER A 69 -7.68 -28.78 -3.18
CA SER A 69 -8.00 -28.56 -4.58
C SER A 69 -9.48 -28.84 -4.93
N THR A 70 -9.90 -28.23 -6.04
CA THR A 70 -11.21 -28.46 -6.65
C THR A 70 -11.41 -29.94 -6.94
N GLY A 71 -12.52 -30.51 -6.45
CA GLY A 71 -12.86 -31.92 -6.65
C GLY A 71 -12.04 -32.91 -5.82
N ALA A 72 -11.23 -32.45 -4.86
CA ALA A 72 -10.49 -33.32 -3.94
C ALA A 72 -11.37 -34.00 -2.87
N GLY A 73 -12.68 -33.70 -2.82
CA GLY A 73 -13.62 -34.34 -1.90
C GLY A 73 -13.83 -33.63 -0.55
N LYS A 74 -13.44 -32.36 -0.40
CA LYS A 74 -13.58 -31.58 0.85
C LYS A 74 -15.00 -31.62 1.45
N SER A 75 -16.01 -31.21 0.69
CA SER A 75 -17.38 -31.16 1.17
C SER A 75 -17.92 -32.56 1.49
N THR A 76 -17.52 -33.59 0.74
CA THR A 76 -17.82 -34.99 1.04
C THR A 76 -17.19 -35.43 2.37
N LEU A 77 -15.93 -35.07 2.61
CA LEU A 77 -15.23 -35.35 3.86
C LEU A 77 -15.90 -34.63 5.05
N VAL A 78 -16.22 -33.34 4.92
CA VAL A 78 -16.91 -32.56 5.95
C VAL A 78 -18.27 -33.18 6.28
N ASN A 79 -19.09 -33.47 5.26
CA ASN A 79 -20.39 -34.12 5.46
C ASN A 79 -20.25 -35.46 6.18
N SER A 80 -19.24 -36.25 5.83
CA SER A 80 -18.99 -37.56 6.42
C SER A 80 -18.50 -37.45 7.87
N LEU A 81 -17.66 -36.45 8.19
CA LEU A 81 -17.23 -36.14 9.56
C LEU A 81 -18.42 -35.68 10.42
N VAL A 82 -19.33 -34.89 9.87
CA VAL A 82 -20.55 -34.47 10.57
C VAL A 82 -21.58 -35.61 10.62
N GLY A 83 -21.55 -36.57 9.68
CA GLY A 83 -22.50 -37.68 9.61
C GLY A 83 -23.83 -37.31 8.95
N ARG A 84 -23.94 -36.12 8.35
CA ARG A 84 -25.09 -35.67 7.55
C ARG A 84 -24.63 -34.70 6.47
N ARG A 85 -25.45 -34.50 5.44
CA ARG A 85 -25.16 -33.55 4.37
C ARG A 85 -25.39 -32.12 4.86
N VAL A 86 -24.30 -31.38 5.05
CA VAL A 86 -24.30 -29.97 5.49
C VAL A 86 -23.77 -29.04 4.41
N SER A 87 -22.81 -29.50 3.61
CA SER A 87 -22.24 -28.80 2.46
C SER A 87 -22.64 -29.52 1.15
N GLU A 88 -22.85 -28.77 0.06
CA GLU A 88 -23.17 -29.36 -1.23
C GLU A 88 -21.92 -30.01 -1.84
N ALA A 89 -21.88 -31.35 -1.86
CA ALA A 89 -20.86 -32.11 -2.60
C ALA A 89 -21.23 -32.15 -4.10
N GLY A 90 -20.99 -31.06 -4.82
CA GLY A 90 -21.28 -30.95 -6.25
C GLY A 90 -20.21 -31.60 -7.15
N VAL A 91 -20.63 -32.28 -8.21
CA VAL A 91 -19.75 -32.83 -9.28
C VAL A 91 -19.46 -31.77 -10.37
N ILE A 92 -20.24 -30.68 -10.40
CA ILE A 92 -20.15 -29.62 -11.41
C ILE A 92 -19.23 -28.50 -10.92
N ARG A 93 -18.26 -28.11 -11.76
CA ARG A 93 -17.34 -26.99 -11.53
C ARG A 93 -18.10 -25.65 -11.69
N PRO A 94 -17.87 -24.61 -10.87
CA PRO A 94 -17.32 -24.56 -9.50
C PRO A 94 -18.45 -24.33 -8.47
N THR A 95 -18.61 -25.21 -7.46
CA THR A 95 -19.86 -25.23 -6.65
C THR A 95 -19.76 -24.75 -5.20
N THR A 96 -18.59 -24.64 -4.55
CA THR A 96 -18.55 -24.07 -3.18
C THR A 96 -18.42 -22.55 -3.23
N ARG A 97 -19.56 -21.85 -3.41
CA ARG A 97 -19.63 -20.38 -3.40
C ARG A 97 -19.66 -19.78 -1.99
N THR A 98 -20.16 -20.52 -1.01
CA THR A 98 -20.39 -20.02 0.36
C THR A 98 -19.72 -20.96 1.36
N PRO A 99 -18.72 -20.51 2.15
CA PRO A 99 -18.10 -21.34 3.18
C PRO A 99 -19.12 -21.79 4.23
N VAL A 100 -18.96 -23.02 4.72
CA VAL A 100 -19.89 -23.64 5.69
C VAL A 100 -19.14 -23.97 6.97
N LEU A 101 -19.51 -23.32 8.08
CA LEU A 101 -19.03 -23.62 9.42
C LEU A 101 -20.04 -24.52 10.14
N VAL A 102 -19.57 -25.62 10.70
CA VAL A 102 -20.36 -26.59 11.47
C VAL A 102 -19.80 -26.69 12.88
N CYS A 103 -20.62 -26.47 13.89
CA CYS A 103 -20.22 -26.56 15.30
C CYS A 103 -21.24 -27.34 16.14
N HIS A 104 -20.87 -27.68 17.38
CA HIS A 104 -21.81 -28.26 18.33
C HIS A 104 -22.82 -27.18 18.80
N PRO A 105 -24.12 -27.48 19.02
CA PRO A 105 -25.12 -26.48 19.43
C PRO A 105 -24.74 -25.65 20.69
N ALA A 106 -24.06 -26.26 21.66
CA ALA A 106 -23.56 -25.56 22.86
C ALA A 106 -22.50 -24.49 22.54
N ASP A 107 -21.74 -24.66 21.46
CA ASP A 107 -20.65 -23.77 21.05
C ASP A 107 -21.11 -22.69 20.05
N HIS A 108 -22.37 -22.74 19.62
CA HIS A 108 -22.98 -21.81 18.66
C HIS A 108 -22.73 -20.34 19.01
N HIS A 109 -22.80 -19.98 20.30
CA HIS A 109 -22.64 -18.60 20.76
C HIS A 109 -21.25 -17.99 20.46
N TRP A 110 -20.21 -18.82 20.32
CA TRP A 110 -18.88 -18.35 19.91
C TRP A 110 -18.85 -17.89 18.45
N PHE A 111 -19.64 -18.56 17.62
CA PHE A 111 -19.77 -18.31 16.19
C PHE A 111 -21.04 -17.52 15.83
N SER A 112 -21.75 -16.97 16.82
CA SER A 112 -22.96 -16.15 16.60
C SER A 112 -22.69 -14.64 16.59
N GLY A 113 -21.60 -14.16 17.22
CA GLY A 113 -21.14 -12.75 17.13
C GLY A 113 -19.80 -12.58 16.39
N VAL A 114 -19.46 -11.34 16.01
CA VAL A 114 -18.29 -10.88 15.17
C VAL A 114 -16.90 -11.21 15.77
N ARG A 115 -16.80 -12.11 16.74
CA ARG A 115 -15.60 -12.41 17.50
C ARG A 115 -14.60 -13.30 16.76
N VAL A 116 -15.10 -14.21 15.92
CA VAL A 116 -14.31 -15.12 15.07
C VAL A 116 -14.74 -14.88 13.63
N LEU A 117 -13.78 -14.63 12.73
CA LEU A 117 -14.02 -14.25 11.34
C LEU A 117 -14.95 -13.01 11.23
N PRO A 118 -14.49 -11.83 11.66
CA PRO A 118 -15.31 -10.63 11.79
C PRO A 118 -15.88 -10.12 10.46
N ASP A 119 -15.15 -10.32 9.35
CA ASP A 119 -15.45 -9.71 8.06
C ASP A 119 -16.45 -10.53 7.20
N LEU A 120 -16.98 -11.63 7.71
CA LEU A 120 -17.94 -12.49 7.01
C LEU A 120 -19.37 -12.27 7.52
N ALA A 121 -20.28 -11.87 6.62
CA ALA A 121 -21.71 -11.75 6.89
C ALA A 121 -22.32 -13.12 7.16
N ARG A 122 -23.19 -13.28 8.14
CA ARG A 122 -23.67 -14.60 8.57
C ARG A 122 -25.02 -14.91 7.96
N VAL A 123 -25.12 -16.06 7.31
CA VAL A 123 -26.39 -16.57 6.77
C VAL A 123 -26.75 -17.84 7.53
N TRP A 124 -27.86 -17.78 8.26
CA TRP A 124 -28.36 -18.89 9.05
C TRP A 124 -29.47 -19.62 8.29
N LEU A 125 -29.42 -20.95 8.24
CA LEU A 125 -30.55 -21.77 7.83
C LEU A 125 -30.94 -22.72 8.98
N PRO A 126 -32.23 -22.76 9.38
CA PRO A 126 -32.73 -23.81 10.28
C PRO A 126 -32.65 -25.19 9.63
N HIS A 127 -32.67 -26.24 10.47
CA HIS A 127 -32.67 -27.66 10.10
C HIS A 127 -33.44 -27.95 8.79
N HIS A 128 -32.72 -28.38 7.75
CA HIS A 128 -33.35 -28.95 6.55
C HIS A 128 -33.76 -30.41 6.82
N ASP A 129 -35.06 -30.66 6.88
CA ASP A 129 -35.65 -31.99 6.70
C ASP A 129 -35.51 -32.37 5.20
N PRO A 130 -35.09 -33.59 4.81
CA PRO A 130 -34.77 -33.93 3.41
C PRO A 130 -35.96 -33.97 2.43
N ARG A 131 -37.11 -33.39 2.79
CA ARG A 131 -38.38 -33.47 2.04
C ARG A 131 -38.81 -32.16 1.38
N ASP A 132 -38.17 -31.03 1.69
CA ASP A 132 -38.48 -29.74 1.06
C ASP A 132 -37.37 -29.36 0.07
N ASP A 133 -37.46 -29.93 -1.14
CA ASP A 133 -36.50 -29.73 -2.23
C ASP A 133 -36.83 -28.50 -3.12
N ASP A 134 -37.74 -27.61 -2.68
CA ASP A 134 -38.33 -26.58 -3.57
C ASP A 134 -38.45 -25.14 -2.99
N LEU A 135 -37.78 -24.82 -1.88
CA LEU A 135 -37.77 -23.44 -1.37
C LEU A 135 -36.52 -22.68 -1.85
N LEU A 136 -36.72 -21.97 -2.96
CA LEU A 136 -35.94 -20.86 -3.51
C LEU A 136 -35.01 -20.18 -2.47
N LEU A 137 -33.70 -20.36 -2.65
CA LEU A 137 -32.69 -19.53 -2.01
C LEU A 137 -32.94 -18.05 -2.39
N PRO A 138 -32.93 -17.10 -1.43
CA PRO A 138 -33.03 -15.67 -1.77
C PRO A 138 -31.91 -15.28 -2.74
N ALA A 139 -32.28 -14.63 -3.85
CA ALA A 139 -31.37 -14.25 -4.94
C ALA A 139 -30.29 -13.22 -4.54
N ASP A 140 -30.38 -12.63 -3.36
CA ASP A 140 -29.44 -11.63 -2.81
C ASP A 140 -28.69 -12.18 -1.59
N GLN A 141 -27.87 -13.22 -1.76
CA GLN A 141 -26.88 -13.56 -0.74
C GLN A 141 -25.71 -12.57 -0.82
N PRO A 142 -25.28 -11.95 0.30
CA PRO A 142 -24.14 -11.05 0.30
C PRO A 142 -22.88 -11.79 -0.19
N ALA A 143 -22.07 -11.12 -1.01
CA ALA A 143 -20.90 -11.71 -1.67
C ALA A 143 -19.88 -12.38 -0.73
N ARG A 144 -19.91 -12.05 0.57
CA ARG A 144 -19.07 -12.65 1.63
C ARG A 144 -19.93 -13.21 2.77
N ALA A 145 -20.70 -14.25 2.47
CA ALA A 145 -21.53 -14.95 3.45
C ALA A 145 -20.79 -16.17 4.07
N LEU A 146 -20.89 -16.36 5.39
CA LEU A 146 -20.54 -17.60 6.10
C LEU A 146 -21.83 -18.29 6.54
N ARG A 147 -22.06 -19.52 6.06
CA ARG A 147 -23.19 -20.34 6.51
C ARG A 147 -22.82 -21.08 7.78
N ILE A 148 -23.64 -20.96 8.82
CA ILE A 148 -23.39 -21.62 10.11
C ILE A 148 -24.45 -22.68 10.35
N GLU A 149 -23.98 -23.90 10.61
CA GLU A 149 -24.78 -25.10 10.89
C GLU A 149 -24.41 -25.65 12.27
N THR A 150 -25.37 -26.32 12.93
CA THR A 150 -25.10 -26.99 14.22
C THR A 150 -25.37 -28.48 14.14
N ALA A 151 -24.44 -29.30 14.64
CA ALA A 151 -24.57 -30.76 14.67
C ALA A 151 -24.11 -31.35 16.01
N GLU A 152 -24.97 -32.14 16.65
CA GLU A 152 -24.66 -32.82 17.92
C GLU A 152 -23.61 -33.93 17.78
N THR A 153 -23.39 -34.41 16.56
CA THR A 153 -22.38 -35.41 16.22
C THR A 153 -20.95 -34.89 16.32
N LEU A 154 -20.75 -33.56 16.33
CA LEU A 154 -19.44 -32.96 16.55
C LEU A 154 -19.14 -32.85 18.05
N PRO A 155 -17.90 -33.13 18.48
CA PRO A 155 -17.51 -32.93 19.86
C PRO A 155 -17.57 -31.45 20.22
N ARG A 156 -17.95 -31.16 21.48
CA ARG A 156 -17.85 -29.80 22.04
C ARG A 156 -16.40 -29.33 22.00
N GLY A 157 -16.20 -28.04 21.74
CA GLY A 157 -14.88 -27.44 21.60
C GLY A 157 -14.25 -27.59 20.21
N LEU A 158 -14.98 -28.07 19.20
CA LEU A 158 -14.55 -28.16 17.81
C LEU A 158 -15.58 -27.52 16.86
N ALA A 159 -15.09 -26.73 15.90
CA ALA A 159 -15.82 -26.30 14.72
C ALA A 159 -15.08 -26.74 13.46
N LEU A 160 -15.83 -27.30 12.51
CA LEU A 160 -15.33 -27.64 11.18
C LEU A 160 -15.76 -26.56 10.19
N LEU A 161 -14.85 -26.11 9.33
CA LEU A 161 -15.17 -25.15 8.28
C LEU A 161 -14.79 -25.72 6.92
N ASP A 162 -15.75 -25.80 6.02
CA ASP A 162 -15.54 -26.14 4.61
C ASP A 162 -15.15 -24.86 3.85
N ALA A 163 -13.88 -24.76 3.46
CA ALA A 163 -13.36 -23.60 2.73
C ALA A 163 -13.54 -23.77 1.21
N PRO A 164 -13.66 -22.65 0.46
CA PRO A 164 -13.63 -22.70 -0.99
C PRO A 164 -12.35 -23.34 -1.54
N ASP A 165 -12.41 -23.74 -2.81
CA ASP A 165 -11.25 -24.29 -3.51
C ASP A 165 -10.10 -23.28 -3.59
N VAL A 166 -8.93 -23.69 -3.11
CA VAL A 166 -7.71 -22.85 -3.13
C VAL A 166 -7.18 -22.62 -4.55
N ASP A 167 -7.54 -23.51 -5.49
CA ASP A 167 -7.23 -23.44 -6.92
C ASP A 167 -8.43 -22.96 -7.76
N SER A 168 -9.42 -22.33 -7.14
CA SER A 168 -10.59 -21.76 -7.85
C SER A 168 -10.14 -20.77 -8.93
N LEU A 169 -10.82 -20.78 -10.08
CA LEU A 169 -10.62 -19.78 -11.13
C LEU A 169 -11.14 -18.39 -10.72
N VAL A 170 -12.08 -18.34 -9.78
CA VAL A 170 -12.65 -17.10 -9.23
C VAL A 170 -11.67 -16.52 -8.20
N ALA A 171 -11.20 -15.30 -8.43
CA ALA A 171 -10.21 -14.65 -7.56
C ALA A 171 -10.72 -14.45 -6.13
N GLU A 172 -11.98 -14.03 -5.97
CA GLU A 172 -12.63 -13.82 -4.67
C GLU A 172 -12.63 -15.09 -3.82
N ASN A 173 -12.89 -16.26 -4.41
CA ASN A 173 -12.87 -17.54 -3.69
C ASN A 173 -11.46 -17.89 -3.18
N ARG A 174 -10.41 -17.57 -3.96
CA ARG A 174 -9.03 -17.83 -3.53
C ARG A 174 -8.62 -16.93 -2.36
N VAL A 175 -9.02 -15.67 -2.39
CA VAL A 175 -8.80 -14.72 -1.29
C VAL A 175 -9.54 -15.21 -0.03
N LEU A 176 -10.82 -15.56 -0.17
CA LEU A 176 -11.62 -16.08 0.94
C LEU A 176 -11.03 -17.38 1.52
N ALA A 177 -10.58 -18.32 0.68
CA ALA A 177 -9.94 -19.54 1.15
C ALA A 177 -8.65 -19.25 1.95
N ALA A 178 -7.84 -18.28 1.52
CA ALA A 178 -6.62 -17.88 2.22
C ALA A 178 -6.93 -17.22 3.58
N GLU A 179 -7.91 -16.33 3.65
CA GLU A 179 -8.40 -15.71 4.90
C GLU A 179 -8.87 -16.77 5.90
N LEU A 180 -9.71 -17.70 5.44
CA LEU A 180 -10.23 -18.78 6.28
C LEU A 180 -9.12 -19.67 6.83
N LEU A 181 -8.12 -20.00 6.02
CA LEU A 181 -6.95 -20.76 6.47
C LEU A 181 -6.14 -19.97 7.51
N CYS A 182 -5.98 -18.66 7.35
CA CYS A 182 -5.28 -17.82 8.33
C CYS A 182 -5.98 -17.78 9.70
N ALA A 183 -7.30 -17.95 9.74
CA ALA A 183 -8.08 -18.00 10.97
C ALA A 183 -8.11 -19.37 11.67
N ALA A 184 -7.55 -20.42 11.04
CA ALA A 184 -7.67 -21.79 11.50
C ALA A 184 -6.67 -22.15 12.62
N ASP A 185 -7.12 -22.88 13.64
CA ASP A 185 -6.21 -23.55 14.59
C ASP A 185 -5.59 -24.81 13.97
N ILE A 186 -6.40 -25.54 13.19
CA ILE A 186 -6.03 -26.79 12.54
C ILE A 186 -6.31 -26.68 11.04
N TRP A 187 -5.29 -26.95 10.24
CA TRP A 187 -5.37 -26.97 8.79
C TRP A 187 -5.58 -28.41 8.34
N VAL A 188 -6.73 -28.73 7.76
CA VAL A 188 -7.01 -30.05 7.19
C VAL A 188 -6.87 -29.94 5.67
N MET A 189 -5.70 -30.30 5.15
CA MET A 189 -5.41 -30.30 3.73
C MET A 189 -5.92 -31.59 3.09
N VAL A 190 -6.91 -31.48 2.20
CA VAL A 190 -7.46 -32.61 1.43
C VAL A 190 -6.89 -32.58 0.02
N THR A 191 -6.31 -33.71 -0.39
CA THR A 191 -5.84 -33.93 -1.77
C THR A 191 -6.26 -35.31 -2.25
N SER A 192 -6.29 -35.53 -3.56
CA SER A 192 -6.66 -36.83 -4.13
C SER A 192 -5.45 -37.60 -4.66
N ALA A 193 -5.59 -38.91 -4.88
CA ALA A 193 -4.56 -39.75 -5.48
C ALA A 193 -4.07 -39.24 -6.87
N ALA A 194 -4.89 -38.46 -7.58
CA ALA A 194 -4.52 -37.88 -8.86
C ALA A 194 -3.82 -36.50 -8.76
N ARG A 195 -3.96 -35.81 -7.62
CA ARG A 195 -3.53 -34.40 -7.44
C ARG A 195 -2.61 -34.16 -6.24
N TYR A 196 -2.16 -35.22 -5.56
CA TYR A 196 -1.27 -35.09 -4.40
C TYR A 196 0.08 -34.42 -4.71
N ALA A 197 0.45 -34.31 -5.98
CA ALA A 197 1.69 -33.66 -6.44
C ALA A 197 1.47 -32.24 -7.02
N ASP A 198 0.24 -31.70 -6.99
CA ASP A 198 -0.09 -30.40 -7.58
C ASP A 198 0.56 -29.23 -6.84
N ALA A 199 1.12 -28.27 -7.59
CA ALA A 199 1.92 -27.19 -7.01
C ALA A 199 1.15 -26.28 -6.02
N VAL A 200 -0.15 -26.05 -6.24
CA VAL A 200 -0.95 -25.10 -5.44
C VAL A 200 -1.15 -25.59 -3.99
N PRO A 201 -1.67 -26.81 -3.71
CA PRO A 201 -1.69 -27.35 -2.35
C PRO A 201 -0.32 -27.38 -1.66
N TRP A 202 0.75 -27.69 -2.40
CA TRP A 202 2.12 -27.69 -1.86
C TRP A 202 2.64 -26.30 -1.47
N HIS A 203 2.16 -25.24 -2.12
CA HIS A 203 2.46 -23.89 -1.66
C HIS A 203 1.85 -23.63 -0.28
N LEU A 204 0.58 -23.96 -0.09
CA LEU A 204 -0.11 -23.80 1.20
C LEU A 204 0.49 -24.66 2.32
N LEU A 205 0.93 -25.89 2.01
CA LEU A 205 1.62 -26.75 2.98
C LEU A 205 2.93 -26.12 3.48
N ARG A 206 3.67 -25.43 2.60
CA ARG A 206 4.88 -24.69 2.98
C ARG A 206 4.56 -23.46 3.80
N THR A 207 3.53 -22.70 3.41
CA THR A 207 3.01 -21.57 4.17
C THR A 207 2.58 -21.98 5.59
N ALA A 208 1.82 -23.08 5.73
CA ALA A 208 1.43 -23.63 7.02
C ALA A 208 2.65 -24.00 7.89
N LYS A 209 3.69 -24.56 7.26
CA LYS A 209 4.95 -24.91 7.93
C LYS A 209 5.71 -23.68 8.41
N GLU A 210 5.77 -22.64 7.58
CA GLU A 210 6.43 -21.37 7.92
C GLU A 210 5.79 -20.71 9.15
N TYR A 211 4.48 -20.93 9.36
CA TYR A 211 3.73 -20.41 10.52
C TYR A 211 3.65 -21.40 11.69
N ASP A 212 4.31 -22.54 11.59
CA ASP A 212 4.21 -23.67 12.52
C ASP A 212 2.76 -24.06 12.88
N ALA A 213 1.84 -23.91 11.92
CA ALA A 213 0.43 -24.21 12.11
C ALA A 213 0.22 -25.72 12.29
N THR A 214 -0.78 -26.10 13.09
CA THR A 214 -1.15 -27.51 13.25
C THR A 214 -1.79 -28.03 11.97
N LEU A 215 -1.03 -28.82 11.21
CA LEU A 215 -1.43 -29.33 9.91
C LEU A 215 -1.81 -30.82 10.00
N VAL A 216 -2.83 -31.20 9.24
CA VAL A 216 -3.26 -32.57 8.97
C VAL A 216 -3.46 -32.74 7.48
N THR A 217 -3.03 -33.88 6.93
CA THR A 217 -3.23 -34.20 5.51
C THR A 217 -4.19 -35.36 5.34
N VAL A 218 -5.08 -35.26 4.36
CA VAL A 218 -6.04 -36.29 3.99
C VAL A 218 -5.86 -36.59 2.51
N LEU A 219 -5.48 -37.83 2.22
CA LEU A 219 -5.40 -38.36 0.87
C LEU A 219 -6.71 -39.08 0.55
N ASP A 220 -7.58 -38.41 -0.20
CA ASP A 220 -8.91 -38.88 -0.58
C ASP A 220 -8.89 -39.69 -1.89
N ARG A 221 -9.90 -40.55 -2.04
CA ARG A 221 -10.17 -41.38 -3.24
C ARG A 221 -8.93 -42.14 -3.72
N VAL A 222 -8.32 -42.91 -2.83
CA VAL A 222 -7.15 -43.73 -3.21
C VAL A 222 -7.59 -45.10 -3.70
N PRO A 223 -7.31 -45.49 -4.96
CA PRO A 223 -7.72 -46.79 -5.47
C PRO A 223 -7.03 -47.91 -4.69
N HIS A 224 -7.79 -48.91 -4.24
CA HIS A 224 -7.32 -49.97 -3.33
C HIS A 224 -6.06 -50.69 -3.85
N GLN A 225 -5.88 -50.79 -5.17
CA GLN A 225 -4.74 -51.44 -5.81
C GLN A 225 -3.41 -50.70 -5.59
N VAL A 226 -3.44 -49.38 -5.41
CA VAL A 226 -2.25 -48.52 -5.35
C VAL A 226 -2.11 -47.74 -4.04
N VAL A 227 -2.97 -48.02 -3.04
CA VAL A 227 -2.98 -47.30 -1.75
C VAL A 227 -1.60 -47.27 -1.09
N SER A 228 -0.92 -48.40 -1.05
CA SER A 228 0.40 -48.51 -0.43
C SER A 228 1.46 -47.71 -1.17
N GLU A 229 1.41 -47.70 -2.50
CA GLU A 229 2.39 -47.02 -3.34
C GLU A 229 2.21 -45.50 -3.29
N VAL A 230 0.98 -45.01 -3.51
CA VAL A 230 0.65 -43.58 -3.49
C VAL A 230 0.86 -43.01 -2.09
N SER A 231 0.43 -43.71 -1.03
CA SER A 231 0.63 -43.24 0.35
C SER A 231 2.11 -43.15 0.71
N ARG A 232 2.94 -44.10 0.25
CA ARG A 232 4.39 -44.09 0.45
C ARG A 232 5.06 -42.95 -0.33
N GLN A 233 4.66 -42.73 -1.59
CA GLN A 233 5.20 -41.65 -2.40
C GLN A 233 4.84 -40.28 -1.83
N TYR A 234 3.58 -40.09 -1.43
CA TYR A 234 3.14 -38.87 -0.78
C TYR A 234 3.86 -38.63 0.55
N ALA A 235 4.12 -39.69 1.34
CA ALA A 235 4.97 -39.62 2.52
C ALA A 235 6.38 -39.10 2.21
N ALA A 236 7.02 -39.66 1.18
CA ALA A 236 8.37 -39.27 0.78
C ALA A 236 8.42 -37.79 0.36
N LEU A 237 7.39 -37.30 -0.34
CA LEU A 237 7.29 -35.89 -0.69
C LEU A 237 7.12 -35.00 0.54
N LEU A 238 6.29 -35.41 1.51
CA LEU A 238 6.09 -34.67 2.76
C LEU A 238 7.38 -34.61 3.57
N THR A 239 8.09 -35.74 3.72
CA THR A 239 9.40 -35.78 4.38
C THR A 239 10.41 -34.88 3.68
N LYS A 240 10.45 -34.89 2.34
CA LYS A 240 11.35 -34.02 1.56
C LYS A 240 11.04 -32.52 1.75
N ALA A 241 9.77 -32.17 1.96
CA ALA A 241 9.35 -30.81 2.31
C ALA A 241 9.55 -30.48 3.81
N GLY A 242 10.01 -31.44 4.62
CA GLY A 242 10.17 -31.34 6.07
C GLY A 242 8.83 -31.29 6.83
N LEU A 243 7.81 -31.95 6.28
CA LEU A 243 6.48 -32.18 6.85
C LEU A 243 6.26 -33.68 7.15
N GLY A 244 7.33 -34.43 7.41
CA GLY A 244 7.26 -35.88 7.63
C GLY A 244 6.47 -36.29 8.87
N ASP A 245 6.45 -35.43 9.89
CA ASP A 245 5.77 -35.67 11.16
C ASP A 245 4.27 -35.31 11.13
N VAL A 246 3.78 -34.76 10.02
CA VAL A 246 2.38 -34.36 9.86
C VAL A 246 1.48 -35.59 9.82
N PRO A 247 0.42 -35.66 10.65
CA PRO A 247 -0.57 -36.72 10.59
C PRO A 247 -1.16 -36.84 9.18
N ARG A 248 -1.12 -38.05 8.64
CA ARG A 248 -1.68 -38.38 7.33
C ARG A 248 -2.78 -39.43 7.48
N PHE A 249 -3.94 -39.11 6.94
CA PHE A 249 -5.07 -40.02 6.84
C PHE A 249 -5.33 -40.37 5.38
N THR A 250 -5.67 -41.62 5.11
CA THR A 250 -5.99 -42.09 3.77
C THR A 250 -7.43 -42.56 3.73
N VAL A 251 -8.22 -42.00 2.82
CA VAL A 251 -9.59 -42.42 2.55
C VAL A 251 -9.56 -43.23 1.25
N PRO A 252 -9.89 -44.53 1.30
CA PRO A 252 -9.90 -45.38 0.10
C PRO A 252 -11.04 -44.96 -0.84
N GLU A 253 -10.83 -45.16 -2.13
CA GLU A 253 -11.91 -45.07 -3.11
C GLU A 253 -12.89 -46.23 -2.88
N LEU A 254 -14.15 -45.88 -2.61
CA LEU A 254 -15.20 -46.84 -2.28
C LEU A 254 -16.24 -46.89 -3.40
N PRO A 255 -16.74 -48.09 -3.76
CA PRO A 255 -17.80 -48.23 -4.75
C PRO A 255 -19.05 -47.43 -4.38
N GLU A 256 -19.76 -46.91 -5.38
CA GLU A 256 -21.01 -46.13 -5.19
C GLU A 256 -22.07 -46.89 -4.37
N SER A 257 -22.06 -48.23 -4.40
CA SER A 257 -22.96 -49.08 -3.60
C SER A 257 -22.77 -48.99 -2.09
N VAL A 258 -21.62 -48.47 -1.64
CA VAL A 258 -21.28 -48.28 -0.22
C VAL A 258 -21.65 -46.87 0.24
N TRP A 259 -22.03 -45.98 -0.68
CA TRP A 259 -22.37 -44.60 -0.38
C TRP A 259 -23.84 -44.53 0.03
N SER A 260 -24.09 -44.25 1.31
CA SER A 260 -25.45 -43.91 1.76
C SER A 260 -25.62 -42.40 1.66
N ALA A 261 -26.54 -41.94 0.80
CA ALA A 261 -26.87 -40.52 0.63
C ALA A 261 -25.68 -39.56 0.34
N GLY A 262 -24.61 -40.05 -0.32
CA GLY A 262 -23.42 -39.26 -0.64
C GLY A 262 -22.41 -39.10 0.51
N LEU A 263 -22.51 -39.91 1.56
CA LEU A 263 -21.59 -39.94 2.71
C LEU A 263 -20.62 -41.13 2.63
N LEU A 264 -19.38 -40.92 3.07
CA LEU A 264 -18.39 -41.98 3.27
C LEU A 264 -18.75 -42.81 4.51
N PRO A 265 -18.43 -44.12 4.53
CA PRO A 265 -18.59 -44.95 5.71
C PRO A 265 -17.89 -44.38 6.93
N ALA A 266 -18.52 -44.52 8.09
CA ALA A 266 -17.98 -44.02 9.35
C ALA A 266 -16.57 -44.57 9.64
N THR A 267 -16.27 -45.81 9.20
CA THR A 267 -14.96 -46.45 9.34
C THR A 267 -13.86 -45.77 8.54
N ALA A 268 -14.17 -45.21 7.36
CA ALA A 268 -13.18 -44.55 6.50
C ALA A 268 -12.69 -43.22 7.09
N VAL A 269 -13.57 -42.49 7.77
CA VAL A 269 -13.26 -41.20 8.42
C VAL A 269 -13.00 -41.32 9.92
N ALA A 270 -13.14 -42.52 10.51
CA ALA A 270 -12.97 -42.76 11.94
C ALA A 270 -11.60 -42.30 12.49
N PRO A 271 -10.46 -42.55 11.82
CA PRO A 271 -9.16 -42.12 12.32
C PRO A 271 -9.03 -40.59 12.42
N LEU A 272 -9.48 -39.87 11.39
CA LEU A 272 -9.48 -38.40 11.38
C LEU A 272 -10.43 -37.84 12.43
N ARG A 273 -11.64 -38.40 12.54
CA ARG A 273 -12.63 -38.01 13.55
C ARG A 273 -12.09 -38.21 14.97
N ALA A 274 -11.45 -39.35 15.24
CA ALA A 274 -10.88 -39.66 16.55
C ALA A 274 -9.73 -38.69 16.89
N TRP A 275 -8.88 -38.36 15.91
CA TRP A 275 -7.81 -37.39 16.10
C TRP A 275 -8.36 -35.99 16.41
N LEU A 276 -9.33 -35.50 15.62
CA LEU A 276 -9.97 -34.20 15.85
C LEU A 276 -10.70 -34.14 17.20
N ALA A 277 -11.40 -35.22 17.57
CA ALA A 277 -12.09 -35.31 18.86
C ALA A 277 -11.12 -35.32 20.04
N HIS A 278 -9.98 -36.01 19.93
CA HIS A 278 -8.94 -36.01 20.95
C HIS A 278 -8.40 -34.60 21.18
N HIS A 279 -8.04 -33.87 20.12
CA HIS A 279 -7.53 -32.49 20.23
C HIS A 279 -8.58 -31.48 20.73
N ALA A 280 -9.87 -31.76 20.53
CA ALA A 280 -10.94 -30.90 21.04
C ALA A 280 -11.28 -31.15 22.52
N GLN A 281 -11.25 -32.43 22.94
CA GLN A 281 -11.72 -32.86 24.26
C GLN A 281 -10.61 -32.92 25.31
N ASP A 282 -9.37 -33.23 24.93
CA ASP A 282 -8.23 -33.22 25.85
C ASP A 282 -7.73 -31.77 26.04
N PRO A 283 -7.79 -31.21 27.27
CA PRO A 283 -7.31 -29.87 27.54
C PRO A 283 -5.81 -29.69 27.21
N GLY A 284 -5.00 -30.73 27.39
CA GLY A 284 -3.57 -30.69 27.10
C GLY A 284 -3.30 -30.59 25.60
N ALA A 285 -3.88 -31.50 24.81
CA ALA A 285 -3.79 -31.47 23.35
C ALA A 285 -4.35 -30.17 22.75
N ARG A 286 -5.48 -29.68 23.26
CA ARG A 286 -6.07 -28.41 22.84
C ARG A 286 -5.14 -27.23 23.08
N GLN A 287 -4.60 -27.11 24.31
CA GLN A 287 -3.65 -26.04 24.65
C GLN A 287 -2.39 -26.14 23.81
N TYR A 288 -1.91 -27.36 23.52
CA TYR A 288 -0.75 -27.56 22.66
C TYR A 288 -0.99 -27.04 21.25
N VAL A 289 -2.11 -27.38 20.61
CA VAL A 289 -2.46 -26.89 19.25
C VAL A 289 -2.54 -25.37 19.22
N MET A 290 -3.26 -24.77 20.18
CA MET A 290 -3.41 -23.32 20.26
C MET A 290 -2.07 -22.61 20.51
N ALA A 291 -1.28 -23.11 21.47
CA ALA A 291 0.00 -22.54 21.80
C ALA A 291 0.96 -22.67 20.61
N ARG A 292 0.99 -23.81 19.92
CA ARG A 292 1.86 -24.03 18.77
C ARG A 292 1.58 -23.02 17.66
N THR A 293 0.33 -22.91 17.22
CA THR A 293 -0.05 -21.99 16.14
C THR A 293 0.17 -20.52 16.55
N ALA A 294 -0.15 -20.14 17.79
CA ALA A 294 0.10 -18.79 18.28
C ALA A 294 1.60 -18.45 18.38
N HIS A 295 2.42 -19.37 18.91
CA HIS A 295 3.87 -19.17 18.99
C HIS A 295 4.53 -19.15 17.62
N GLY A 296 4.11 -20.03 16.71
CA GLY A 296 4.60 -20.05 15.33
C GLY A 296 4.35 -18.73 14.60
N LEU A 297 3.15 -18.17 14.75
CA LEU A 297 2.82 -16.86 14.21
C LEU A 297 3.65 -15.74 14.87
N LEU A 298 3.79 -15.74 16.20
CA LEU A 298 4.64 -14.77 16.91
C LEU A 298 6.12 -14.88 16.53
N ASP A 299 6.62 -16.09 16.28
CA ASP A 299 7.99 -16.32 15.83
C ASP A 299 8.17 -15.86 14.37
N SER A 300 7.15 -16.02 13.51
CA SER A 300 7.17 -15.51 12.14
C SER A 300 7.32 -13.98 12.06
N LEU A 301 6.81 -13.24 13.06
CA LEU A 301 6.96 -11.78 13.15
C LEU A 301 8.44 -11.36 13.17
N ARG A 302 9.32 -12.19 13.75
CA ARG A 302 10.76 -11.90 13.86
C ARG A 302 11.44 -11.77 12.49
N THR A 303 10.92 -12.44 11.48
CA THR A 303 11.43 -12.37 10.11
C THR A 303 10.64 -11.37 9.28
N ARG A 304 9.31 -11.37 9.38
CA ARG A 304 8.44 -10.52 8.55
C ARG A 304 8.55 -9.03 8.89
N MET A 305 8.69 -8.68 10.16
CA MET A 305 8.76 -7.27 10.59
C MET A 305 10.03 -6.57 10.08
N PRO A 306 11.25 -7.14 10.18
CA PRO A 306 12.43 -6.57 9.53
C PRO A 306 12.32 -6.46 8.01
N GLU A 307 11.67 -7.42 7.33
CA GLU A 307 11.42 -7.33 5.88
C GLU A 307 10.54 -6.12 5.54
N LEU A 308 9.45 -5.91 6.27
CA LEU A 308 8.56 -4.75 6.10
C LEU A 308 9.28 -3.43 6.43
N ALA A 309 10.04 -3.39 7.53
CA ALA A 309 10.83 -2.23 7.91
C ALA A 309 11.90 -1.89 6.86
N GLY A 310 12.57 -2.90 6.29
CA GLY A 310 13.53 -2.73 5.20
C GLY A 310 12.87 -2.21 3.92
N ALA A 311 11.67 -2.69 3.60
CA ALA A 311 10.89 -2.16 2.47
C ALA A 311 10.47 -0.70 2.70
N ALA A 312 10.05 -0.33 3.92
CA ALA A 312 9.72 1.06 4.28
C ALA A 312 10.96 1.98 4.17
N ALA A 313 12.11 1.52 4.66
CA ALA A 313 13.38 2.22 4.51
C ALA A 313 13.76 2.45 3.04
N ALA A 314 13.53 1.45 2.18
CA ALA A 314 13.78 1.56 0.75
C ALA A 314 12.86 2.59 0.07
N GLN A 315 11.58 2.68 0.49
CA GLN A 315 10.64 3.70 0.02
C GLN A 315 11.12 5.10 0.40
N TYR A 316 11.48 5.31 1.68
CA TYR A 316 11.97 6.60 2.16
C TYR A 316 13.29 7.01 1.48
N ALA A 317 14.24 6.09 1.34
CA ALA A 317 15.49 6.34 0.63
C ALA A 317 15.25 6.72 -0.84
N ALA A 318 14.27 6.11 -1.50
CA ALA A 318 13.90 6.46 -2.87
C ALA A 318 13.24 7.85 -2.94
N ALA A 319 12.32 8.17 -2.02
CA ALA A 319 11.72 9.49 -1.92
C ALA A 319 12.78 10.59 -1.74
N LEU A 320 13.75 10.40 -0.84
CA LEU A 320 14.87 11.32 -0.64
C LEU A 320 15.70 11.54 -1.89
N ARG A 321 15.98 10.50 -2.68
CA ARG A 321 16.70 10.65 -3.96
C ARG A 321 15.91 11.47 -4.98
N LEU A 322 14.59 11.25 -5.06
CA LEU A 322 13.72 12.00 -5.95
C LEU A 322 13.63 13.48 -5.54
N THR A 323 13.46 13.76 -4.24
CA THR A 323 13.45 15.12 -3.68
C THR A 323 14.78 15.82 -3.92
N SER A 324 15.89 15.17 -3.59
CA SER A 324 17.24 15.74 -3.78
C SER A 324 17.54 16.04 -5.25
N ALA A 325 17.03 15.24 -6.19
CA ALA A 325 17.15 15.52 -7.61
C ALA A 325 16.40 16.80 -8.03
N VAL A 326 15.21 17.05 -7.47
CA VAL A 326 14.44 18.29 -7.70
C VAL A 326 15.16 19.50 -7.11
N GLU A 327 15.54 19.42 -5.84
CA GLU A 327 16.24 20.51 -5.15
C GLU A 327 17.55 20.86 -5.85
N GLY A 328 18.39 19.86 -6.14
CA GLY A 328 19.67 20.07 -6.81
C GLY A 328 19.53 20.66 -8.22
N ALA A 329 18.50 20.27 -8.98
CA ALA A 329 18.24 20.84 -10.31
C ALA A 329 17.79 22.31 -10.23
N TYR A 330 16.85 22.63 -9.34
CA TYR A 330 16.33 23.99 -9.17
C TYR A 330 17.37 24.92 -8.56
N ASP A 331 18.12 24.49 -7.54
CA ASP A 331 19.17 25.30 -6.92
C ASP A 331 20.31 25.57 -7.91
N GLY A 332 20.67 24.58 -8.73
CA GLY A 332 21.67 24.71 -9.79
C GLY A 332 21.26 25.70 -10.88
N GLU A 333 20.02 25.66 -11.35
CA GLU A 333 19.51 26.63 -12.33
C GLU A 333 19.26 28.01 -11.73
N HIS A 334 18.86 28.09 -10.47
CA HIS A 334 18.72 29.35 -9.77
C HIS A 334 20.05 30.11 -9.70
N ALA A 335 21.13 29.43 -9.33
CA ALA A 335 22.47 30.01 -9.30
C ALA A 335 22.91 30.50 -10.69
N ARG A 336 22.63 29.71 -11.75
CA ARG A 336 22.93 30.09 -13.15
C ARG A 336 22.12 31.29 -13.60
N LEU A 337 20.84 31.34 -13.26
CA LEU A 337 19.94 32.45 -13.53
C LEU A 337 20.46 33.74 -12.89
N ARG A 338 20.83 33.71 -11.62
CA ARG A 338 21.39 34.89 -10.92
C ARG A 338 22.68 35.38 -11.58
N ALA A 339 23.59 34.47 -11.95
CA ALA A 339 24.80 34.84 -12.67
C ALA A 339 24.50 35.47 -14.04
N ARG A 340 23.51 34.95 -14.77
CA ARG A 340 23.06 35.50 -16.06
C ARG A 340 22.44 36.89 -15.90
N LEU A 341 21.59 37.09 -14.90
CA LEU A 341 21.01 38.40 -14.56
C LEU A 341 22.12 39.43 -14.28
N GLN A 342 23.08 39.10 -13.42
CA GLN A 342 24.22 39.98 -13.10
C GLN A 342 25.09 40.30 -14.31
N SER A 343 25.21 39.37 -15.26
CA SER A 343 25.95 39.58 -16.52
C SER A 343 25.23 40.50 -17.51
N GLY A 344 23.95 40.81 -17.27
CA GLY A 344 23.10 41.59 -18.16
C GLY A 344 22.49 40.78 -19.29
N ALA A 345 22.16 39.49 -19.06
CA ALA A 345 21.64 38.59 -20.10
C ALA A 345 20.27 39.00 -20.65
N VAL A 346 19.48 39.75 -19.87
CA VAL A 346 18.15 40.26 -20.26
C VAL A 346 18.27 41.39 -21.30
N LEU A 347 19.33 42.19 -21.25
CA LEU A 347 19.59 43.18 -22.30
C LEU A 347 20.31 42.52 -23.49
N ALA A 348 19.55 41.72 -24.24
CA ALA A 348 19.96 41.04 -25.45
C ALA A 348 18.83 41.08 -26.49
N GLY A 349 19.14 40.76 -27.76
CA GLY A 349 18.13 40.69 -28.83
C GLY A 349 17.32 41.98 -28.99
N ASP A 350 15.99 41.88 -28.93
CA ASP A 350 15.10 43.02 -29.10
C ASP A 350 15.26 44.06 -27.98
N ALA A 351 15.39 43.65 -26.72
CA ALA A 351 15.61 44.58 -25.60
C ALA A 351 16.86 45.46 -25.80
N LEU A 352 17.96 44.87 -26.31
CA LEU A 352 19.17 45.63 -26.62
C LEU A 352 18.97 46.58 -27.83
N LYS A 353 18.19 46.17 -28.83
CA LYS A 353 17.83 47.01 -29.97
C LYS A 353 17.00 48.21 -29.52
N ARG A 354 15.96 47.99 -28.71
CA ARG A 354 15.10 49.02 -28.11
C ARG A 354 15.89 49.98 -27.24
N TRP A 355 16.83 49.48 -26.43
CA TRP A 355 17.70 50.33 -25.60
C TRP A 355 18.58 51.27 -26.44
N ARG A 356 19.12 50.79 -27.57
CA ARG A 356 19.93 51.63 -28.47
C ARG A 356 19.12 52.70 -29.19
N ALA A 357 17.84 52.45 -29.44
CA ALA A 357 16.91 53.38 -30.07
C ALA A 357 16.34 54.40 -29.06
N PHE A 358 16.35 54.09 -27.76
CA PHE A 358 15.80 54.95 -26.72
C PHE A 358 16.70 56.16 -26.39
N PRO A 359 16.16 57.40 -26.29
CA PRO A 359 14.74 57.77 -26.32
C PRO A 359 14.23 58.32 -27.67
N LEU A 360 15.04 58.26 -28.73
CA LEU A 360 14.74 58.95 -29.99
C LEU A 360 13.70 58.21 -30.85
N ASP A 361 13.89 56.90 -31.02
CA ASP A 361 13.08 56.05 -31.91
C ASP A 361 12.34 54.93 -31.16
N CYS A 362 12.31 55.00 -29.83
CA CYS A 362 11.66 54.02 -28.97
C CYS A 362 11.11 54.68 -27.70
N THR A 363 9.87 54.34 -27.33
CA THR A 363 9.25 54.86 -26.11
C THR A 363 9.74 54.10 -24.87
N ALA A 364 9.51 54.68 -23.69
CA ALA A 364 9.83 54.02 -22.42
C ALA A 364 9.04 52.71 -22.22
N GLY A 365 7.74 52.73 -22.55
CA GLY A 365 6.87 51.56 -22.50
C GLY A 365 7.34 50.42 -23.41
N GLU A 366 7.70 50.70 -24.66
CA GLU A 366 8.21 49.69 -25.59
C GLU A 366 9.53 49.05 -25.12
N LEU A 367 10.41 49.86 -24.51
CA LEU A 367 11.65 49.36 -23.91
C LEU A 367 11.37 48.47 -22.69
N LEU A 368 10.44 48.89 -21.83
CA LEU A 368 10.00 48.10 -20.67
C LEU A 368 9.35 46.79 -21.08
N ASP A 369 8.49 46.80 -22.10
CA ASP A 369 7.88 45.60 -22.68
C ASP A 369 8.96 44.61 -23.14
N ALA A 370 9.93 45.07 -23.93
CA ALA A 370 11.00 44.21 -24.42
C ALA A 370 11.89 43.64 -23.29
N LEU A 371 12.14 44.42 -22.23
CA LEU A 371 12.86 43.95 -21.04
C LEU A 371 12.07 42.91 -20.25
N VAL A 372 10.76 43.13 -20.08
CA VAL A 372 9.85 42.20 -19.41
C VAL A 372 9.74 40.88 -20.17
N GLU A 373 9.58 40.93 -21.49
CA GLU A 373 9.56 39.74 -22.34
C GLU A 373 10.89 38.97 -22.24
N SER A 374 12.02 39.66 -22.28
CA SER A 374 13.33 39.02 -22.17
C SER A 374 13.59 38.42 -20.78
N LEU A 375 13.13 39.08 -19.71
CA LEU A 375 13.20 38.55 -18.34
C LEU A 375 12.30 37.32 -18.17
N ALA A 376 11.07 37.37 -18.69
CA ALA A 376 10.15 36.23 -18.67
C ALA A 376 10.72 35.03 -19.44
N ALA A 377 11.30 35.27 -20.61
CA ALA A 377 11.96 34.22 -21.40
C ALA A 377 13.17 33.62 -20.67
N LEU A 378 13.99 34.44 -20.01
CA LEU A 378 15.13 33.97 -19.23
C LEU A 378 14.70 33.08 -18.04
N LEU A 379 13.65 33.49 -17.32
CA LEU A 379 13.06 32.73 -16.22
C LEU A 379 12.46 31.41 -16.71
N LEU A 380 11.69 31.45 -17.80
CA LEU A 380 11.10 30.27 -18.41
C LEU A 380 12.18 29.29 -18.85
N CYS A 381 13.26 29.75 -19.50
CA CYS A 381 14.38 28.88 -19.85
C CYS A 381 15.04 28.21 -18.63
N ALA A 382 15.18 28.93 -17.51
CA ALA A 382 15.77 28.37 -16.29
C ALA A 382 14.86 27.29 -15.67
N VAL A 383 13.55 27.54 -15.59
CA VAL A 383 12.57 26.56 -15.09
C VAL A 383 12.50 25.33 -16.01
N THR A 384 12.43 25.53 -17.33
CA THR A 384 12.44 24.43 -18.30
C THR A 384 13.72 23.59 -18.19
N ALA A 385 14.89 24.24 -18.07
CA ALA A 385 16.16 23.53 -17.90
C ALA A 385 16.25 22.78 -16.55
N ALA A 386 15.62 23.29 -15.50
CA ALA A 386 15.51 22.58 -14.22
C ALA A 386 14.61 21.34 -14.39
N ASP A 387 13.44 21.50 -15.00
CA ASP A 387 12.48 20.42 -15.26
C ASP A 387 13.08 19.32 -16.15
N GLU A 388 13.86 19.68 -17.17
CA GLU A 388 14.57 18.72 -18.02
C GLU A 388 15.57 17.88 -17.20
N ARG A 389 16.34 18.51 -16.30
CA ARG A 389 17.28 17.79 -15.44
C ARG A 389 16.59 16.91 -14.42
N VAL A 390 15.47 17.36 -13.86
CA VAL A 390 14.63 16.53 -12.99
C VAL A 390 14.16 15.30 -13.77
N ALA A 391 13.65 15.48 -14.98
CA ALA A 391 13.20 14.38 -15.82
C ALA A 391 14.33 13.39 -16.14
N GLU A 392 15.53 13.87 -16.49
CA GLU A 392 16.70 13.02 -16.73
C GLU A 392 17.13 12.24 -15.47
N ALA A 393 17.11 12.88 -14.31
CA ALA A 393 17.44 12.21 -13.04
C ALA A 393 16.39 11.15 -12.68
N TRP A 394 15.10 11.48 -12.81
CA TRP A 394 13.99 10.59 -12.50
C TRP A 394 13.90 9.40 -13.45
N GLN A 395 14.27 9.54 -14.72
CA GLN A 395 14.33 8.41 -15.67
C GLN A 395 15.24 7.28 -15.19
N ARG A 396 16.27 7.58 -14.38
CA ARG A 396 17.21 6.60 -13.84
C ARG A 396 16.73 5.95 -12.53
N GLU A 397 15.69 6.51 -11.90
CA GLU A 397 15.16 6.03 -10.64
C GLU A 397 13.86 5.23 -10.86
N PRO A 398 13.83 3.92 -10.55
CA PRO A 398 12.63 3.10 -10.71
C PRO A 398 11.40 3.65 -9.98
N ALA A 399 11.63 4.32 -8.84
CA ALA A 399 10.58 4.94 -8.03
C ALA A 399 9.78 6.04 -8.76
N ALA A 400 10.38 6.70 -9.75
CA ALA A 400 9.74 7.78 -10.50
C ALA A 400 8.57 7.30 -11.39
N GLN A 401 8.45 5.99 -11.63
CA GLN A 401 7.35 5.40 -12.40
C GLN A 401 6.04 5.30 -11.61
N ALA A 402 5.98 5.83 -10.38
CA ALA A 402 4.78 5.81 -9.57
C ALA A 402 3.63 6.57 -10.30
N PRO A 403 2.39 6.02 -10.33
CA PRO A 403 1.27 6.63 -11.03
C PRO A 403 1.00 8.09 -10.63
N GLY A 404 1.21 8.44 -9.35
CA GLY A 404 1.05 9.80 -8.84
C GLY A 404 2.16 10.79 -9.24
N LEU A 405 3.30 10.29 -9.74
CA LEU A 405 4.44 11.08 -10.21
C LEU A 405 4.50 11.18 -11.75
N ALA A 406 3.88 10.23 -12.45
CA ALA A 406 3.83 10.18 -13.91
C ALA A 406 2.91 11.25 -14.53
N GLY A 407 2.01 11.84 -13.74
CA GLY A 407 1.15 12.95 -14.15
C GLY A 407 1.94 14.27 -14.18
N ARG A 408 2.38 14.68 -15.36
CA ARG A 408 2.85 16.06 -15.60
C ARG A 408 1.75 17.05 -15.22
N ASP A 409 2.11 18.01 -14.38
CA ASP A 409 1.38 19.23 -13.97
C ASP A 409 -0.15 19.20 -14.26
N PRO A 410 -1.01 18.84 -13.29
CA PRO A 410 -2.46 18.86 -13.48
C PRO A 410 -3.04 20.29 -13.60
N SER A 411 -2.20 21.34 -13.51
CA SER A 411 -2.66 22.72 -13.63
C SER A 411 -2.90 23.10 -15.11
N PRO A 412 -4.06 23.70 -15.46
CA PRO A 412 -4.34 24.16 -16.82
C PRO A 412 -3.48 25.37 -17.25
N GLU A 413 -2.78 26.02 -16.32
CA GLU A 413 -1.87 27.14 -16.62
C GLU A 413 -0.45 26.62 -16.89
N SER A 414 0.14 27.00 -18.03
CA SER A 414 1.54 26.69 -18.30
C SER A 414 2.48 27.47 -17.37
N ALA A 415 3.68 26.95 -17.11
CA ALA A 415 4.73 27.68 -16.38
C ALA A 415 5.00 29.05 -17.02
N GLU A 416 4.93 29.15 -18.35
CA GLU A 416 5.01 30.39 -19.11
C GLU A 416 3.97 31.43 -18.68
N HIS A 417 2.71 31.03 -18.49
CA HIS A 417 1.66 31.94 -18.04
C HIS A 417 1.94 32.49 -16.63
N ARG A 418 2.31 31.60 -15.69
CA ARG A 418 2.61 31.96 -14.30
C ARG A 418 3.82 32.88 -14.18
N ILE A 419 4.90 32.56 -14.89
CA ILE A 419 6.11 33.39 -14.95
C ILE A 419 5.76 34.75 -15.57
N GLY A 420 5.00 34.77 -16.67
CA GLY A 420 4.55 36.01 -17.30
C GLY A 420 3.74 36.91 -16.36
N LEU A 421 2.83 36.35 -15.55
CA LEU A 421 2.11 37.10 -14.53
C LEU A 421 3.04 37.67 -13.45
N ALA A 422 4.00 36.88 -12.98
CA ALA A 422 4.96 37.32 -11.97
C ALA A 422 5.85 38.47 -12.46
N VAL A 423 6.33 38.41 -13.71
CA VAL A 423 7.16 39.47 -14.29
C VAL A 423 6.33 40.74 -14.58
N ARG A 424 5.08 40.61 -15.04
CA ARG A 424 4.18 41.77 -15.18
C ARG A 424 3.90 42.45 -13.83
N ARG A 425 3.75 41.67 -12.76
CA ARG A 425 3.63 42.21 -11.41
C ARG A 425 4.88 42.96 -10.98
N TRP A 426 6.06 42.38 -11.22
CA TRP A 426 7.35 43.04 -10.97
C TRP A 426 7.46 44.39 -11.70
N ARG A 427 7.08 44.44 -12.99
CA ARG A 427 7.04 45.69 -13.76
C ARG A 427 6.19 46.75 -13.08
N ARG A 428 4.97 46.39 -12.68
CA ARG A 428 4.04 47.33 -12.04
C ARG A 428 4.58 47.88 -10.72
N GLU A 429 5.15 47.02 -9.87
CA GLU A 429 5.76 47.45 -8.61
C GLU A 429 7.00 48.34 -8.85
N LEU A 430 7.75 48.11 -9.94
CA LEU A 430 8.86 48.98 -10.35
C LEU A 430 8.36 50.36 -10.85
N GLU A 431 7.30 50.39 -11.64
CA GLU A 431 6.66 51.63 -12.11
C GLU A 431 6.14 52.46 -10.92
N GLU A 432 5.54 51.82 -9.92
CA GLU A 432 5.10 52.46 -8.68
C GLU A 432 6.29 53.10 -7.93
N TYR A 433 7.42 52.40 -7.79
CA TYR A 433 8.63 52.97 -7.18
C TYR A 433 9.23 54.13 -7.98
N ALA A 434 9.18 54.05 -9.31
CA ALA A 434 9.64 55.13 -10.17
C ALA A 434 8.74 56.36 -10.07
N GLU A 435 7.43 56.17 -9.93
CA GLU A 435 6.46 57.24 -9.73
C GLU A 435 6.64 57.92 -8.37
N GLU A 436 6.85 57.15 -7.29
CA GLU A 436 7.19 57.69 -5.97
C GLU A 436 8.42 58.60 -6.02
N GLU A 437 9.54 58.13 -6.60
CA GLU A 437 10.77 58.91 -6.70
C GLU A 437 10.64 60.12 -7.64
N ALA A 438 9.80 60.02 -8.68
CA ALA A 438 9.50 61.16 -9.56
C ALA A 438 8.69 62.26 -8.85
N ARG A 439 7.78 61.89 -7.93
CA ARG A 439 6.96 62.83 -7.14
C ARG A 439 7.74 63.51 -6.01
N GLU A 440 8.74 62.85 -5.43
CA GLU A 440 9.58 63.43 -4.35
C GLU A 440 10.48 64.59 -4.81
N LEU A 441 10.59 64.83 -6.13
CA LEU A 441 11.44 65.89 -6.67
C LEU A 441 10.73 67.25 -6.67
N GLU A 442 11.24 68.19 -5.87
CA GLU A 442 10.86 69.62 -5.92
C GLU A 442 11.43 70.31 -7.17
N ARG A 443 10.92 69.95 -8.36
CA ARG A 443 11.31 70.55 -9.65
C ARG A 443 10.13 71.16 -10.38
N ALA A 444 10.39 72.19 -11.20
CA ALA A 444 9.39 72.88 -12.00
C ALA A 444 8.71 71.98 -13.07
N VAL A 445 9.36 70.89 -13.47
CA VAL A 445 8.81 69.85 -14.35
C VAL A 445 9.22 68.49 -13.77
N ALA A 446 8.25 67.68 -13.38
CA ALA A 446 8.48 66.33 -12.89
C ALA A 446 9.00 65.43 -14.03
N PRO A 447 9.98 64.54 -13.78
CA PRO A 447 10.43 63.59 -14.79
C PRO A 447 9.32 62.57 -15.11
N ASP A 448 9.25 62.14 -16.37
CA ASP A 448 8.33 61.09 -16.81
C ASP A 448 8.58 59.77 -16.03
N PRO A 449 7.62 59.31 -15.19
CA PRO A 449 7.79 58.11 -14.37
C PRO A 449 8.05 56.84 -15.18
N GLU A 450 7.43 56.71 -16.35
CA GLU A 450 7.60 55.53 -17.20
C GLU A 450 9.03 55.43 -17.72
N ALA A 451 9.61 56.57 -18.11
CA ALA A 451 11.00 56.62 -18.55
C ALA A 451 12.01 56.49 -17.39
N VAL A 452 11.66 56.91 -16.17
CA VAL A 452 12.44 56.61 -14.96
C VAL A 452 12.44 55.09 -14.68
N ALA A 453 11.28 54.43 -14.77
CA ALA A 453 11.15 52.98 -14.64
C ALA A 453 11.96 52.22 -15.70
N ALA A 454 11.88 52.65 -16.97
CA ALA A 454 12.63 52.04 -18.07
C ALA A 454 14.16 52.14 -17.87
N LEU A 455 14.65 53.29 -17.41
CA LEU A 455 16.06 53.49 -17.09
C LEU A 455 16.51 52.68 -15.88
N ALA A 456 15.69 52.59 -14.83
CA ALA A 456 15.95 51.77 -13.66
C ALA A 456 16.00 50.27 -14.01
N ALA A 457 15.02 49.77 -14.78
CA ALA A 457 15.00 48.40 -15.31
C ALA A 457 16.24 48.11 -16.16
N THR A 458 16.62 49.03 -17.06
CA THR A 458 17.80 48.85 -17.93
C THR A 458 19.10 48.87 -17.13
N ALA A 459 19.22 49.73 -16.12
CA ALA A 459 20.38 49.77 -15.23
C ALA A 459 20.53 48.47 -14.42
N LEU A 460 19.41 47.89 -13.99
CA LEU A 460 19.37 46.65 -13.23
C LEU A 460 19.66 45.41 -14.09
N LEU A 461 19.03 45.32 -15.26
CA LEU A 461 19.00 44.14 -16.12
C LEU A 461 20.08 44.15 -17.22
N GLY A 462 20.73 45.29 -17.44
CA GLY A 462 21.68 45.49 -18.54
C GLY A 462 23.14 45.22 -18.21
N GLY A 463 23.50 44.98 -16.94
CA GLY A 463 24.87 44.71 -16.51
C GLY A 463 25.87 45.70 -17.13
N ARG A 464 26.96 45.18 -17.73
CA ARG A 464 27.98 46.03 -18.40
C ARG A 464 27.49 46.72 -19.68
N ARG A 465 26.40 46.24 -20.29
CA ARG A 465 25.88 46.77 -21.57
C ARG A 465 25.04 48.05 -21.39
N ALA A 466 24.61 48.33 -20.16
CA ALA A 466 23.80 49.50 -19.81
C ALA A 466 24.51 50.44 -18.83
N ARG A 467 25.85 50.55 -18.87
CA ARG A 467 26.63 51.42 -17.96
C ARG A 467 26.09 52.85 -17.89
N ASN A 468 25.69 53.41 -19.02
CA ASN A 468 25.20 54.78 -19.11
C ASN A 468 23.72 54.92 -18.68
N ALA A 469 23.00 53.82 -18.43
CA ALA A 469 21.60 53.87 -17.97
C ALA A 469 21.50 54.44 -16.55
N GLY A 470 22.44 54.09 -15.67
CA GLY A 470 22.51 54.64 -14.31
C GLY A 470 22.82 56.13 -14.30
N GLU A 471 23.70 56.60 -15.19
CA GLU A 471 24.00 58.03 -15.38
C GLU A 471 22.76 58.78 -15.89
N ARG A 472 22.12 58.26 -16.95
CA ARG A 472 20.88 58.84 -17.49
C ARG A 472 19.73 58.87 -16.47
N LEU A 473 19.69 57.88 -15.56
CA LEU A 473 18.73 57.86 -14.46
C LEU A 473 19.07 58.97 -13.45
N ALA A 474 20.34 59.09 -13.05
CA ALA A 474 20.81 60.12 -12.12
C ALA A 474 20.57 61.55 -12.65
N ASP A 475 20.70 61.78 -13.96
CA ASP A 475 20.37 63.08 -14.58
C ASP A 475 18.89 63.45 -14.38
N ARG A 476 17.99 62.45 -14.37
CA ARG A 476 16.55 62.66 -14.28
C ARG A 476 16.01 62.73 -12.85
N VAL A 477 16.51 61.92 -11.92
CA VAL A 477 16.00 61.87 -10.54
C VAL A 477 17.03 62.29 -9.48
N GLY A 478 18.20 62.75 -9.91
CA GLY A 478 19.33 63.04 -9.03
C GLY A 478 20.10 61.77 -8.63
N ALA A 479 21.38 61.93 -8.28
CA ALA A 479 22.24 60.81 -7.93
C ALA A 479 21.74 60.00 -6.73
N HIS A 480 21.23 60.67 -5.69
CA HIS A 480 20.69 60.02 -4.49
C HIS A 480 19.38 59.25 -4.79
N GLY A 481 18.44 59.86 -5.54
CA GLY A 481 17.20 59.19 -5.96
C GLY A 481 17.46 57.99 -6.87
N ALA A 482 18.40 58.12 -7.81
CA ALA A 482 18.80 57.03 -8.69
C ALA A 482 19.41 55.84 -7.94
N LEU A 483 20.24 56.09 -6.91
CA LEU A 483 20.79 55.05 -6.05
C LEU A 483 19.70 54.35 -5.22
N ARG A 484 18.82 55.12 -4.56
CA ARG A 484 17.70 54.56 -3.77
C ARG A 484 16.78 53.70 -4.63
N LEU A 485 16.38 54.20 -5.80
CA LEU A 485 15.51 53.48 -6.73
C LEU A 485 16.18 52.20 -7.22
N ARG A 486 17.46 52.25 -7.57
CA ARG A 486 18.22 51.07 -7.99
C ARG A 486 18.29 50.02 -6.89
N ASP A 487 18.59 50.41 -5.65
CA ASP A 487 18.67 49.49 -4.51
C ASP A 487 17.30 48.87 -4.18
N ARG A 488 16.22 49.65 -4.25
CA ARG A 488 14.84 49.14 -4.09
C ARG A 488 14.48 48.17 -5.23
N ALA A 489 14.79 48.53 -6.48
CA ALA A 489 14.52 47.71 -7.65
C ALA A 489 15.32 46.40 -7.65
N GLU A 490 16.57 46.42 -7.19
CA GLU A 490 17.42 45.23 -7.06
C GLU A 490 16.88 44.24 -6.03
N ARG A 491 16.46 44.74 -4.86
CA ARG A 491 15.77 43.92 -3.85
C ARG A 491 14.48 43.33 -4.39
N LEU A 492 13.67 44.17 -5.05
CA LEU A 492 12.39 43.77 -5.65
C LEU A 492 12.55 42.66 -6.70
N LEU A 493 13.54 42.80 -7.60
CA LEU A 493 13.84 41.79 -8.62
C LEU A 493 14.31 40.49 -7.98
N THR A 494 15.22 40.58 -7.00
CA THR A 494 15.75 39.40 -6.30
C THR A 494 14.62 38.61 -5.64
N GLU A 495 13.75 39.29 -4.90
CA GLU A 495 12.61 38.66 -4.24
C GLU A 495 11.64 38.01 -5.23
N HIS A 496 11.37 38.67 -6.37
CA HIS A 496 10.49 38.12 -7.40
C HIS A 496 11.08 36.87 -8.05
N VAL A 497 12.38 36.91 -8.40
CA VAL A 497 13.08 35.77 -9.00
C VAL A 497 13.10 34.59 -8.03
N ASP A 498 13.52 34.83 -6.78
CA ASP A 498 13.57 33.80 -5.74
C ASP A 498 12.18 33.17 -5.53
N ARG A 499 11.13 34.00 -5.47
CA ARG A 499 9.74 33.54 -5.29
C ARG A 499 9.23 32.71 -6.46
N VAL A 500 9.54 33.10 -7.71
CA VAL A 500 9.12 32.35 -8.91
C VAL A 500 9.77 30.97 -8.92
N VAL A 501 11.10 30.91 -8.75
CA VAL A 501 11.84 29.64 -8.77
C VAL A 501 11.41 28.74 -7.61
N HIS A 502 11.24 29.30 -6.41
CA HIS A 502 10.78 28.54 -5.25
C HIS A 502 9.40 27.94 -5.45
N ARG A 503 8.44 28.72 -5.97
CA ARG A 503 7.07 28.23 -6.23
C ARG A 503 7.04 27.12 -7.29
N GLU A 504 7.84 27.23 -8.35
CA GLU A 504 7.91 26.15 -9.34
C GLU A 504 8.57 24.89 -8.75
N ARG A 505 9.58 25.05 -7.89
CA ARG A 505 10.17 23.92 -7.13
C ARG A 505 9.14 23.24 -6.23
N GLU A 506 8.39 24.00 -5.43
CA GLU A 506 7.33 23.46 -4.55
C GLU A 506 6.26 22.71 -5.36
N ARG A 507 5.87 23.21 -6.53
CA ARG A 507 4.93 22.51 -7.44
C ARG A 507 5.47 21.15 -7.90
N ARG A 508 6.79 21.02 -8.08
CA ARG A 508 7.43 19.75 -8.46
C ARG A 508 7.59 18.80 -7.27
N LEU A 509 7.70 19.31 -6.05
CA LEU A 509 7.76 18.51 -4.83
C LEU A 509 6.38 18.05 -4.34
N ALA A 510 5.32 18.83 -4.57
CA ALA A 510 3.99 18.54 -4.05
C ALA A 510 3.46 17.11 -4.34
N PRO A 511 3.66 16.52 -5.54
CA PRO A 511 3.27 15.12 -5.79
C PRO A 511 4.07 14.10 -4.97
N LEU A 512 5.33 14.38 -4.65
CA LEU A 512 6.14 13.53 -3.76
C LEU A 512 5.65 13.64 -2.31
N ASP A 513 5.40 14.86 -1.85
CA ASP A 513 4.89 15.13 -0.50
C ASP A 513 3.52 14.47 -0.28
N ALA A 514 2.68 14.46 -1.32
CA ALA A 514 1.36 13.79 -1.31
C ALA A 514 1.42 12.26 -1.16
N LEU A 515 2.59 11.63 -1.38
CA LEU A 515 2.78 10.20 -1.14
C LEU A 515 2.96 9.87 0.35
N ASP A 516 3.17 10.88 1.20
CA ASP A 516 3.23 10.75 2.67
C ASP A 516 4.26 9.70 3.12
N ILE A 517 5.45 9.71 2.50
CA ILE A 517 6.52 8.74 2.76
C ILE A 517 7.46 9.31 3.82
N HIS A 518 7.40 8.73 5.02
CA HIS A 518 8.18 9.19 6.17
C HIS A 518 9.15 8.14 6.71
N PRO A 519 10.15 8.52 7.52
CA PRO A 519 11.11 7.58 8.11
C PRO A 519 10.57 6.83 9.34
N GLU A 520 9.54 7.34 10.03
CA GLU A 520 9.04 6.76 11.28
C GLU A 520 8.58 5.30 11.14
N PRO A 521 7.87 4.86 10.07
CA PRO A 521 7.38 3.50 9.95
C PRO A 521 8.48 2.43 10.12
N GLN A 522 9.70 2.69 9.66
CA GLN A 522 10.82 1.77 9.86
C GLN A 522 11.13 1.60 11.36
N ALA A 523 11.32 2.71 12.07
CA ALA A 523 11.67 2.70 13.48
C ALA A 523 10.52 2.16 14.35
N GLU A 524 9.29 2.54 14.02
CA GLU A 524 8.08 2.12 14.73
C GLU A 524 7.84 0.62 14.63
N LEU A 525 8.03 0.02 13.45
CA LEU A 525 7.90 -1.43 13.23
C LEU A 525 8.91 -2.22 14.07
N ILE A 526 10.17 -1.79 14.08
CA ILE A 526 11.24 -2.45 14.87
C ILE A 526 11.04 -2.24 16.37
N ALA A 527 10.62 -1.05 16.78
CA ALA A 527 10.31 -0.76 18.17
C ALA A 527 9.12 -1.60 18.66
N ALA A 528 8.07 -1.76 17.84
CA ALA A 528 6.90 -2.56 18.18
C ALA A 528 7.27 -4.03 18.38
N LEU A 529 8.08 -4.60 17.47
CA LEU A 529 8.59 -5.96 17.62
C LEU A 529 9.40 -6.12 18.91
N SER A 530 10.23 -5.13 19.24
CA SER A 530 11.08 -5.17 20.44
C SER A 530 10.26 -5.12 21.73
N VAL A 531 9.17 -4.35 21.77
CA VAL A 531 8.24 -4.31 22.91
C VAL A 531 7.51 -5.65 23.03
N LEU A 532 6.97 -6.17 21.93
CA LEU A 532 6.32 -7.48 21.91
C LEU A 532 7.22 -8.61 22.44
N GLN A 533 8.51 -8.57 22.11
CA GLN A 533 9.48 -9.55 22.60
C GLN A 533 9.80 -9.44 24.09
N LYS A 534 9.58 -8.27 24.71
CA LYS A 534 9.78 -8.08 26.16
C LYS A 534 8.58 -8.53 26.98
N GLU A 535 7.37 -8.43 26.40
CA GLU A 535 6.11 -8.83 27.04
C GLU A 535 5.81 -10.34 26.92
N ARG A 536 6.57 -11.06 26.08
CA ARG A 536 6.53 -12.53 25.96
C ARG A 536 7.45 -13.18 26.98
#